data_AF-A0AAX0HAU1-F1
#
_entry.id   AF-A0AAX0HAU1-F1
#
_cell.length_a   1.000
_cell.length_b   1.000
_cell.length_c   1.000
_cell.angle_alpha   90.00
_cell.angle_beta   90.00
_cell.angle_gamma   90.00
#
_symmetry.space_group_name_H-M   'P 1'
#
loop_
_entity.id
_entity.type
_entity.pdbx_description
1 polymer ?
#
loop_
_entity_poly.entity_id
_entity_poly.type
_entity_poly.pdbx_seq_one_letter_code
_entity_poly.pdbx_strand_id
1 'polypeptide(L)'
;MDFFFVEYRDPIFGLIVFFGVLLLIAVLSYVWGIFSIKDEKHSIEKFVKKFENSSGLSEKHKKMLLELDVDTNSLSVLALTFAKSGDFDKAISVYLVAIDKSPSKKQREFLLVALGKIYLKAGFLKKASEVFLESLKLSPRNSEALRYLGVTYEKLRMYENSLETLDALNEQGADTKAEVAYIKALIITSQTSKFNEKAAQILSLSEDFPLLKRMVLEQFIRHNEPLDSLTMPRLDECIDIVFRLDNLLNLKNADFKELLGAKGLSNDEPKDFNLALLKAANDRSLGATLSFSYFCTECKTSYPLFFYRCPSCARLGSVKILTHVTKDTSEEDMPF
;
A
#
# COMPACT_ATOMS: atom_id res chain seq x y z
N MET A 1 6.98 40.05 51.11
CA MET A 1 7.32 39.85 49.69
C MET A 1 7.92 41.16 49.20
N ASP A 2 8.81 41.12 48.20
CA ASP A 2 9.49 42.25 47.56
C ASP A 2 10.98 42.39 47.93
N PHE A 3 11.77 41.41 47.47
CA PHE A 3 13.20 41.56 47.22
C PHE A 3 13.56 40.81 45.92
N PHE A 4 13.01 41.25 44.80
CA PHE A 4 13.40 40.79 43.46
C PHE A 4 13.20 41.91 42.42
N PHE A 5 13.81 43.07 42.67
CA PHE A 5 14.12 44.01 41.60
C PHE A 5 15.58 44.41 41.75
N VAL A 6 16.43 43.68 41.03
CA VAL A 6 17.81 44.08 40.78
C VAL A 6 17.74 45.29 39.85
N GLU A 7 17.79 46.49 40.42
CA GLU A 7 18.18 47.70 39.70
C GLU A 7 19.65 47.56 39.27
N TYR A 8 19.88 46.90 38.13
CA TYR A 8 21.19 46.89 37.49
C TYR A 8 20.99 47.20 36.00
N ARG A 9 20.97 48.51 35.68
CA ARG A 9 20.84 49.07 34.32
C ARG A 9 22.18 49.10 33.59
N ASP A 10 23.00 48.06 33.73
CA ASP A 10 24.26 47.96 32.99
C ASP A 10 24.04 47.11 31.73
N PRO A 11 24.00 47.72 30.53
CA PRO A 11 23.73 46.99 29.28
C PRO A 11 24.75 45.87 29.00
N ILE A 12 25.95 45.97 29.56
CA ILE A 12 26.99 44.94 29.45
C ILE A 12 26.61 43.68 30.23
N PHE A 13 26.04 43.82 31.43
CA PHE A 13 25.61 42.67 32.24
C PHE A 13 24.47 41.89 31.57
N GLY A 14 23.50 42.60 30.98
CA GLY A 14 22.42 41.97 30.21
C GLY A 14 22.93 41.15 29.01
N LEU A 15 23.96 41.66 28.33
CA LEU A 15 24.66 40.97 27.24
C LEU A 15 25.37 39.71 27.73
N ILE A 16 26.06 39.77 28.87
CA ILE A 16 26.75 38.62 29.48
C ILE A 16 25.74 37.53 29.86
N VAL A 17 24.62 37.89 30.50
CA VAL A 17 23.57 36.94 30.87
C VAL A 17 22.94 36.30 29.63
N PHE A 18 22.63 37.08 28.60
CA PHE A 18 22.06 36.57 27.35
C PHE A 18 22.98 35.57 26.65
N PHE A 19 24.28 35.91 26.49
CA PHE A 19 25.25 34.99 25.92
C PHE A 19 25.52 33.77 26.82
N GLY A 20 25.47 33.94 28.14
CA GLY A 20 25.54 32.84 29.09
C GLY A 20 24.39 31.84 28.94
N VAL A 21 23.15 32.33 28.77
CA VAL A 21 21.98 31.49 28.50
C VAL A 21 22.09 30.80 27.15
N LEU A 22 22.51 31.51 26.09
CA LEU A 22 22.73 30.90 24.77
C LEU A 22 23.79 29.79 24.81
N LEU A 23 24.91 30.03 25.49
CA LEU A 23 25.97 29.04 25.66
C LEU A 23 25.48 27.82 26.46
N LEU A 24 24.69 28.06 27.51
CA LEU A 24 24.10 26.98 28.31
C LEU A 24 23.11 26.14 27.49
N ILE A 25 22.25 26.77 26.68
CA ILE A 25 21.35 26.06 25.75
C ILE A 25 22.16 25.25 24.73
N ALA A 26 23.23 25.82 24.18
CA ALA A 26 24.09 25.13 23.21
C ALA A 26 24.79 23.91 23.83
N VAL A 27 25.32 24.04 25.05
CA VAL A 27 25.96 22.93 25.78
C VAL A 27 24.95 21.85 26.13
N LEU A 28 23.77 22.22 26.64
CA LEU A 28 22.69 21.26 26.92
C LEU A 28 22.25 20.52 25.67
N SER A 29 22.07 21.24 24.56
CA SER A 29 21.72 20.65 23.25
C SER A 29 22.80 19.68 22.75
N TYR A 30 24.09 20.04 22.89
CA TYR A 30 25.20 19.17 22.50
C TYR A 30 25.28 17.90 23.35
N VAL A 31 25.19 18.02 24.68
CA VAL A 31 25.20 16.89 25.61
C VAL A 31 24.00 15.98 25.34
N TRP A 32 22.81 16.56 25.17
CA TRP A 32 21.60 15.82 24.81
C TRP A 32 21.76 15.09 23.48
N GLY A 33 22.40 15.70 22.48
CA GLY A 33 22.72 15.09 21.20
C GLY A 33 23.57 13.82 21.36
N ILE A 34 24.62 13.84 22.18
CA ILE A 34 25.47 12.68 22.45
C ILE A 34 24.68 11.55 23.12
N PHE A 35 23.89 11.87 24.15
CA PHE A 35 23.05 10.89 24.85
C PHE A 35 22.02 10.26 23.90
N SER A 36 21.34 11.08 23.10
CA SER A 36 20.36 10.64 22.10
C SER A 36 20.96 9.68 21.08
N ILE A 37 22.19 9.93 20.59
CA ILE A 37 22.88 9.03 19.66
C ILE A 37 23.16 7.66 20.31
N LYS A 38 23.58 7.66 21.59
CA LYS A 38 23.85 6.41 22.32
C LYS A 38 22.58 5.61 22.58
N ASP A 39 21.51 6.28 22.98
CA ASP A 39 20.20 5.67 23.20
C ASP A 39 19.59 5.14 21.89
N GLU A 40 19.76 5.86 20.78
CA GLU A 40 19.35 5.41 19.44
C GLU A 40 20.12 4.14 19.03
N LYS A 41 21.44 4.11 19.25
CA LYS A 41 22.23 2.91 18.95
C LYS A 41 21.77 1.71 19.79
N HIS A 42 21.57 1.92 21.09
CA HIS A 42 21.14 0.85 21.99
C HIS A 42 19.72 0.33 21.68
N SER A 43 18.80 1.22 21.31
CA SER A 43 17.43 0.84 20.92
C SER A 43 17.43 0.01 19.64
N ILE A 44 18.27 0.37 18.65
CA ILE A 44 18.44 -0.38 17.41
C ILE A 44 19.08 -1.75 17.66
N GLU A 45 20.12 -1.85 18.48
CA GLU A 45 20.72 -3.14 18.83
C GLU A 45 19.70 -4.06 19.52
N LYS A 46 18.89 -3.52 20.43
CA LYS A 46 17.80 -4.26 21.08
C LYS A 46 16.72 -4.69 20.08
N PHE A 47 16.39 -3.81 19.14
CA PHE A 47 15.47 -4.11 18.04
C PHE A 47 16.02 -5.25 17.17
N VAL A 48 17.25 -5.16 16.67
CA VAL A 48 17.84 -6.20 15.82
C VAL A 48 17.83 -7.56 16.53
N LYS A 49 18.29 -7.63 17.78
CA LYS A 49 18.24 -8.85 18.60
C LYS A 49 16.83 -9.44 18.75
N LYS A 50 15.79 -8.60 18.84
CA LYS A 50 14.39 -9.06 18.87
C LYS A 50 14.01 -9.84 17.60
N PHE A 51 14.53 -9.44 16.44
CA PHE A 51 14.20 -10.07 15.15
C PHE A 51 15.13 -11.23 14.78
N GLU A 52 16.38 -11.24 15.27
CA GLU A 52 17.37 -12.28 15.00
C GLU A 52 16.92 -13.69 15.40
N ASN A 53 16.19 -13.82 16.51
CA ASN A 53 15.68 -15.10 17.01
C ASN A 53 14.67 -15.79 16.07
N SER A 54 14.24 -15.10 15.01
CA SER A 54 13.28 -15.60 14.02
C SER A 54 13.84 -15.68 12.60
N SER A 55 15.16 -15.55 12.44
CA SER A 55 15.83 -15.35 11.14
C SER A 55 16.52 -16.62 10.63
N GLY A 56 16.50 -16.84 9.29
CA GLY A 56 16.86 -18.12 8.67
C GLY A 56 18.35 -18.36 8.37
N LEU A 57 19.22 -17.35 8.48
CA LEU A 57 20.67 -17.58 8.35
C LEU A 57 21.23 -18.20 9.62
N SER A 58 22.03 -19.27 9.49
CA SER A 58 22.79 -19.81 10.63
C SER A 58 23.74 -18.76 11.21
N GLU A 59 23.96 -18.78 12.52
CA GLU A 59 24.89 -17.87 13.22
C GLU A 59 26.30 -17.79 12.60
N LYS A 60 26.79 -18.90 12.03
CA LYS A 60 28.08 -18.91 11.30
C LYS A 60 28.11 -17.96 10.11
N HIS A 61 27.06 -17.96 9.29
CA HIS A 61 26.95 -17.09 8.12
C HIS A 61 26.75 -15.63 8.52
N LYS A 62 26.00 -15.35 9.60
CA LYS A 62 25.87 -13.98 10.11
C LYS A 62 27.22 -13.43 10.59
N LYS A 63 27.96 -14.20 11.39
CA LYS A 63 29.31 -13.83 11.85
C LYS A 63 30.25 -13.57 10.68
N MET A 64 30.24 -14.46 9.68
CA MET A 64 31.04 -14.27 8.46
C MET A 64 30.67 -12.96 7.74
N LEU A 65 29.38 -12.65 7.58
CA LEU A 65 28.95 -11.39 6.96
C LEU A 65 29.31 -10.16 7.79
N LEU A 66 29.38 -10.28 9.12
CA LEU A 66 29.83 -9.22 10.02
C LEU A 66 31.35 -8.99 9.92
N GLU A 67 32.14 -10.06 9.79
CA GLU A 67 33.61 -10.01 9.72
C GLU A 67 34.14 -9.57 8.36
N LEU A 68 33.44 -9.90 7.27
CA LEU A 68 33.84 -9.49 5.92
C LEU A 68 33.71 -7.97 5.74
N ASP A 69 34.64 -7.34 5.02
CA ASP A 69 34.55 -5.92 4.65
C ASP A 69 33.60 -5.71 3.45
N VAL A 70 32.32 -5.98 3.68
CA VAL A 70 31.23 -5.75 2.72
C VAL A 70 30.41 -4.55 3.16
N ASP A 71 30.25 -3.60 2.26
CA ASP A 71 29.47 -2.39 2.50
C ASP A 71 27.95 -2.66 2.56
N THR A 72 27.21 -1.74 3.17
CA THR A 72 25.77 -1.88 3.38
C THR A 72 24.95 -1.86 2.10
N ASN A 73 25.43 -1.24 1.01
CA ASN A 73 24.73 -1.28 -0.27
C ASN A 73 24.85 -2.65 -0.91
N SER A 74 26.04 -3.25 -0.89
CA SER A 74 26.25 -4.62 -1.36
C SER A 74 25.40 -5.63 -0.58
N LEU A 75 25.31 -5.49 0.75
CA LEU A 75 24.39 -6.30 1.57
C LEU A 75 22.92 -6.06 1.20
N SER A 76 22.52 -4.83 0.90
CA SER A 76 21.16 -4.51 0.46
C SER A 76 20.81 -5.18 -0.87
N VAL A 77 21.73 -5.18 -1.83
CA VAL A 77 21.56 -5.87 -3.12
C VAL A 77 21.46 -7.38 -2.94
N LEU A 78 22.29 -7.96 -2.06
CA LEU A 78 22.21 -9.38 -1.71
C LEU A 78 20.85 -9.74 -1.10
N ALA A 79 20.40 -8.95 -0.12
CA ALA A 79 19.10 -9.15 0.52
C ALA A 79 17.94 -9.01 -0.47
N LEU A 80 18.00 -8.04 -1.38
CA LEU A 80 17.01 -7.87 -2.43
C LEU A 80 17.00 -9.06 -3.41
N THR A 81 18.16 -9.62 -3.72
CA THR A 81 18.29 -10.83 -4.56
C THR A 81 17.59 -12.02 -3.91
N PHE A 82 17.83 -12.26 -2.61
CA PHE A 82 17.09 -13.29 -1.85
C PHE A 82 15.57 -13.01 -1.81
N ALA A 83 15.15 -11.76 -1.64
CA ALA A 83 13.73 -11.40 -1.65
C ALA A 83 13.06 -11.56 -3.03
N LYS A 84 13.83 -11.53 -4.11
CA LYS A 84 13.36 -11.82 -5.48
C LYS A 84 13.28 -13.33 -5.74
N SER A 85 14.17 -14.14 -5.17
CA SER A 85 14.08 -15.61 -5.22
C SER A 85 12.99 -16.19 -4.31
N GLY A 86 12.40 -15.37 -3.42
CA GLY A 86 11.38 -15.80 -2.47
C GLY A 86 11.96 -16.26 -1.12
N ASP A 87 13.29 -16.23 -0.97
CA ASP A 87 14.00 -16.53 0.28
C ASP A 87 13.89 -15.37 1.29
N PHE A 88 12.68 -15.08 1.76
CA PHE A 88 12.45 -13.93 2.66
C PHE A 88 13.26 -14.02 3.97
N ASP A 89 13.42 -15.21 4.54
CA ASP A 89 14.17 -15.38 5.80
C ASP A 89 15.65 -15.02 5.65
N LYS A 90 16.26 -15.37 4.51
CA LYS A 90 17.64 -15.00 4.19
C LYS A 90 17.74 -13.50 3.95
N ALA A 91 16.81 -12.94 3.17
CA ALA A 91 16.74 -11.50 2.90
C ALA A 91 16.66 -10.68 4.20
N ILE A 92 15.76 -11.06 5.12
CA ILE A 92 15.60 -10.45 6.44
C ILE A 92 16.92 -10.53 7.21
N SER A 93 17.54 -11.70 7.27
CA SER A 93 18.80 -11.89 8.00
C SER A 93 19.92 -10.97 7.48
N VAL A 94 20.06 -10.86 6.16
CA VAL A 94 21.08 -10.00 5.54
C VAL A 94 20.79 -8.52 5.81
N TYR A 95 19.51 -8.09 5.78
CA TYR A 95 19.15 -6.72 6.16
C TYR A 95 19.43 -6.41 7.62
N LEU A 96 19.19 -7.35 8.55
CA LEU A 96 19.53 -7.17 9.97
C LEU A 96 21.04 -6.95 10.15
N VAL A 97 21.87 -7.76 9.47
CA VAL A 97 23.34 -7.57 9.46
C VAL A 97 23.73 -6.22 8.86
N ALA A 98 23.08 -5.79 7.78
CA ALA A 98 23.33 -4.49 7.16
C ALA A 98 22.98 -3.33 8.10
N ILE A 99 21.90 -3.45 8.88
CA ILE A 99 21.48 -2.47 9.88
C ILE A 99 22.51 -2.36 11.00
N ASP A 100 23.04 -3.49 11.50
CA ASP A 100 24.08 -3.49 12.52
C ASP A 100 25.39 -2.85 12.05
N LYS A 101 25.73 -3.05 10.77
CA LYS A 101 26.90 -2.42 10.13
C LYS A 101 26.70 -0.96 9.74
N SER A 102 25.49 -0.41 9.85
CA SER A 102 25.18 0.92 9.32
C SER A 102 26.00 2.03 10.02
N PRO A 103 26.88 2.76 9.30
CA PRO A 103 27.70 3.82 9.90
C PRO A 103 26.93 5.13 10.15
N SER A 104 25.74 5.30 9.55
CA SER A 104 24.98 6.56 9.64
C SER A 104 23.49 6.34 9.84
N LYS A 105 22.85 7.32 10.50
CA LYS A 105 21.41 7.36 10.72
C LYS A 105 20.60 7.29 9.42
N LYS A 106 21.03 8.00 8.37
CA LYS A 106 20.36 8.01 7.06
C LYS A 106 20.41 6.64 6.37
N GLN A 107 21.55 5.96 6.43
CA GLN A 107 21.65 4.60 5.88
C GLN A 107 20.83 3.61 6.69
N ARG A 108 20.81 3.75 8.02
CA ARG A 108 19.99 2.91 8.89
C ARG A 108 18.49 3.05 8.59
N GLU A 109 18.02 4.28 8.46
CA GLU A 109 16.66 4.59 8.04
C GLU A 109 16.32 3.93 6.70
N PHE A 110 17.17 4.10 5.68
CA PHE A 110 16.99 3.44 4.38
C PHE A 110 16.87 1.92 4.50
N LEU A 111 17.76 1.29 5.28
CA LEU A 111 17.77 -0.15 5.52
C LEU A 111 16.51 -0.63 6.27
N LEU A 112 16.03 0.14 7.25
CA LEU A 112 14.79 -0.15 7.97
C LEU A 112 13.58 -0.08 7.02
N VAL A 113 13.48 0.93 6.16
CA VAL A 113 12.42 1.00 5.13
C VAL A 113 12.49 -0.23 4.21
N ALA A 114 13.68 -0.60 3.75
CA ALA A 114 13.87 -1.78 2.91
C ALA A 114 13.45 -3.07 3.62
N LEU A 115 13.86 -3.26 4.88
CA LEU A 115 13.48 -4.40 5.70
C LEU A 115 11.96 -4.46 5.94
N GLY A 116 11.33 -3.31 6.23
CA GLY A 116 9.87 -3.21 6.40
C GLY A 116 9.12 -3.65 5.15
N LYS A 117 9.61 -3.25 3.95
CA LYS A 117 9.06 -3.70 2.66
C LYS A 117 9.20 -5.20 2.47
N ILE A 118 10.32 -5.80 2.91
CA ILE A 118 10.49 -7.27 2.87
C ILE A 118 9.49 -7.96 3.80
N TYR A 119 9.33 -7.50 5.04
CA TYR A 119 8.34 -8.07 5.96
C TYR A 119 6.91 -7.94 5.43
N LEU A 120 6.58 -6.80 4.82
CA LEU A 120 5.28 -6.57 4.19
C LEU A 120 5.04 -7.55 3.05
N LYS A 121 6.04 -7.75 2.17
CA LYS A 121 5.96 -8.69 1.04
C LYS A 121 5.88 -10.15 1.50
N ALA A 122 6.56 -10.48 2.60
CA ALA A 122 6.52 -11.80 3.23
C ALA A 122 5.23 -12.06 4.04
N GLY A 123 4.35 -11.06 4.19
CA GLY A 123 3.09 -11.19 4.93
C GLY A 123 3.21 -11.05 6.46
N PHE A 124 4.40 -10.75 6.99
CA PHE A 124 4.61 -10.51 8.42
C PHE A 124 4.21 -9.08 8.81
N LEU A 125 2.92 -8.77 8.71
CA LEU A 125 2.39 -7.40 8.81
C LEU A 125 2.73 -6.69 10.12
N LYS A 126 2.60 -7.37 11.27
CA LYS A 126 2.96 -6.78 12.58
C LYS A 126 4.45 -6.43 12.67
N LYS A 127 5.32 -7.29 12.12
CA LYS A 127 6.76 -7.03 12.07
C LYS A 127 7.06 -5.85 11.15
N ALA A 128 6.40 -5.79 9.99
CA ALA A 128 6.52 -4.68 9.05
C ALA A 128 6.17 -3.34 9.72
N SER A 129 5.04 -3.26 10.44
CA SER A 129 4.64 -2.03 11.14
C SER A 129 5.66 -1.62 12.21
N GLU A 130 6.18 -2.55 13.00
CA GLU A 130 7.23 -2.26 13.99
C GLU A 130 8.51 -1.69 13.33
N VAL A 131 8.93 -2.27 12.21
CA VAL A 131 10.13 -1.82 11.48
C VAL A 131 9.93 -0.43 10.87
N PHE A 132 8.77 -0.18 10.25
CA PHE A 132 8.46 1.15 9.72
C PHE A 132 8.36 2.21 10.82
N LEU A 133 7.78 1.87 11.97
CA LEU A 133 7.75 2.76 13.13
C LEU A 133 9.17 3.09 13.61
N GLU A 134 10.09 2.12 13.66
CA GLU A 134 11.49 2.44 13.98
C GLU A 134 12.16 3.34 12.95
N SER A 135 11.90 3.12 11.66
CA SER A 135 12.38 4.03 10.62
C SER A 135 11.87 5.46 10.84
N LEU A 136 10.61 5.62 11.27
CA LEU A 136 9.99 6.92 11.52
C LEU A 136 10.48 7.58 12.82
N LYS A 137 10.96 6.82 13.81
CA LYS A 137 11.67 7.41 14.95
C LYS A 137 12.98 8.06 14.53
N LEU A 138 13.65 7.49 13.53
CA LEU A 138 14.86 8.10 12.95
C LEU A 138 14.51 9.34 12.12
N SER A 139 13.56 9.18 11.19
CA SER A 139 13.16 10.22 10.24
C SER A 139 11.62 10.33 10.19
N PRO A 140 11.01 11.17 11.04
CA PRO A 140 9.54 11.26 11.16
C PRO A 140 8.81 11.69 9.89
N ARG A 141 9.50 12.43 9.01
CA ARG A 141 8.96 12.92 7.73
C ARG A 141 9.33 12.02 6.54
N ASN A 142 9.75 10.77 6.78
CA ASN A 142 10.00 9.84 5.67
C ASN A 142 8.65 9.42 5.04
N SER A 143 8.35 9.98 3.87
CA SER A 143 7.10 9.71 3.16
C SER A 143 7.00 8.28 2.62
N GLU A 144 8.11 7.59 2.32
CA GLU A 144 8.07 6.19 1.91
C GLU A 144 7.68 5.28 3.08
N ALA A 145 8.29 5.47 4.25
CA ALA A 145 7.97 4.74 5.48
C ALA A 145 6.51 4.96 5.90
N LEU A 146 6.03 6.22 5.89
CA LEU A 146 4.62 6.53 6.17
C LEU A 146 3.67 5.82 5.20
N ARG A 147 3.99 5.83 3.90
CA ARG A 147 3.14 5.19 2.88
C ARG A 147 3.03 3.69 3.09
N TYR A 148 4.16 3.01 3.32
CA TYR A 148 4.13 1.57 3.56
C TYR A 148 3.57 1.21 4.94
N LEU A 149 3.72 2.08 5.94
CA LEU A 149 3.07 1.91 7.23
C LEU A 149 1.55 1.98 7.09
N GLY A 150 1.02 2.96 6.35
CA GLY A 150 -0.41 3.07 6.04
C GLY A 150 -0.94 1.84 5.32
N VAL A 151 -0.24 1.36 4.28
CA VAL A 151 -0.59 0.09 3.61
C VAL A 151 -0.55 -1.11 4.57
N THR A 152 0.41 -1.13 5.50
CA THR A 152 0.52 -2.20 6.49
C THR A 152 -0.67 -2.17 7.47
N TYR A 153 -1.06 -0.98 7.94
CA TYR A 153 -2.23 -0.79 8.80
C TYR A 153 -3.54 -1.13 8.09
N GLU A 154 -3.70 -0.76 6.81
CA GLU A 154 -4.81 -1.21 5.96
C GLU A 154 -4.94 -2.73 5.98
N LYS A 155 -3.84 -3.45 5.70
CA LYS A 155 -3.82 -4.93 5.70
C LYS A 155 -4.06 -5.55 7.08
N LEU A 156 -3.67 -4.86 8.15
CA LEU A 156 -3.96 -5.24 9.53
C LEU A 156 -5.39 -4.90 9.96
N ARG A 157 -6.19 -4.22 9.11
CA ARG A 157 -7.51 -3.64 9.43
C ARG A 157 -7.47 -2.60 10.55
N MET A 158 -6.31 -2.00 10.78
CA MET A 158 -6.12 -0.88 11.70
C MET A 158 -6.40 0.43 10.95
N TYR A 159 -7.65 0.62 10.54
CA TYR A 159 -8.01 1.68 9.59
C TYR A 159 -7.78 3.09 10.14
N GLU A 160 -8.02 3.33 11.43
CA GLU A 160 -7.77 4.63 12.05
C GLU A 160 -6.27 5.00 12.01
N ASN A 161 -5.40 4.06 12.37
CA ASN A 161 -3.95 4.27 12.24
C ASN A 161 -3.51 4.47 10.79
N SER A 162 -4.19 3.82 9.83
CA SER A 162 -3.96 4.08 8.41
C SER A 162 -4.34 5.51 8.03
N LEU A 163 -5.47 6.03 8.51
CA LEU A 163 -5.88 7.41 8.26
C LEU A 163 -4.89 8.41 8.87
N GLU A 164 -4.44 8.19 10.10
CA GLU A 164 -3.40 9.04 10.74
C GLU A 164 -2.12 9.12 9.89
N THR A 165 -1.67 7.99 9.31
CA THR A 165 -0.48 8.00 8.43
C THR A 165 -0.73 8.72 7.11
N LEU A 166 -1.95 8.68 6.59
CA LEU A 166 -2.33 9.39 5.37
C LEU A 166 -2.44 10.89 5.63
N ASP A 167 -2.97 11.31 6.78
CA ASP A 167 -3.00 12.71 7.19
C ASP A 167 -1.57 13.26 7.32
N ALA A 168 -0.67 12.52 7.96
CA ALA A 168 0.75 12.91 8.05
C ALA A 168 1.45 13.02 6.68
N LEU A 169 1.01 12.25 5.67
CA LEU A 169 1.48 12.36 4.29
C LEU A 169 0.87 13.55 3.56
N ASN A 170 -0.42 13.82 3.79
CA ASN A 170 -1.13 14.96 3.24
C ASN A 170 -0.52 16.29 3.69
N GLU A 171 -0.15 16.39 4.98
CA GLU A 171 0.58 17.54 5.54
C GLU A 171 1.99 17.74 4.94
N GLN A 172 2.52 16.72 4.25
CA GLN A 172 3.77 16.81 3.48
C GLN A 172 3.54 17.16 2.01
N GLY A 173 2.29 17.38 1.59
CA GLY A 173 1.91 17.71 0.22
C GLY A 173 1.64 16.50 -0.69
N ALA A 174 1.55 15.29 -0.14
CA ALA A 174 1.15 14.12 -0.93
C ALA A 174 -0.37 14.11 -1.16
N ASP A 175 -0.80 13.83 -2.39
CA ASP A 175 -2.21 13.56 -2.65
C ASP A 175 -2.58 12.17 -2.09
N THR A 176 -3.50 12.17 -1.13
CA THR A 176 -3.96 10.99 -0.39
C THR A 176 -5.47 10.79 -0.48
N LYS A 177 -6.19 11.59 -1.29
CA LYS A 177 -7.66 11.58 -1.35
C LYS A 177 -8.21 10.21 -1.69
N ALA A 178 -7.64 9.56 -2.70
CA ALA A 178 -8.07 8.23 -3.13
C ALA A 178 -7.84 7.17 -2.04
N GLU A 179 -6.68 7.20 -1.37
CA GLU A 179 -6.37 6.30 -0.25
C GLU A 179 -7.32 6.53 0.93
N VAL A 180 -7.58 7.78 1.32
CA VAL A 180 -8.52 8.12 2.40
C VAL A 180 -9.94 7.64 2.06
N ALA A 181 -10.41 7.90 0.84
CA ALA A 181 -11.72 7.43 0.36
C ALA A 181 -11.83 5.89 0.42
N TYR A 182 -10.78 5.19 0.00
CA TYR A 182 -10.73 3.74 0.07
C TYR A 182 -10.77 3.20 1.51
N ILE A 183 -9.96 3.75 2.42
CA ILE A 183 -9.96 3.33 3.83
C ILE A 183 -11.32 3.61 4.49
N LYS A 184 -11.91 4.79 4.25
CA LYS A 184 -13.26 5.11 4.74
C LYS A 184 -14.31 4.12 4.21
N ALA A 185 -14.22 3.75 2.94
CA ALA A 185 -15.13 2.76 2.36
C ALA A 185 -14.96 1.37 3.01
N LEU A 186 -13.74 0.96 3.36
CA LEU A 186 -13.49 -0.28 4.12
C LEU A 186 -14.10 -0.22 5.53
N ILE A 187 -14.00 0.92 6.22
CA ILE A 187 -14.64 1.14 7.53
C ILE A 187 -16.16 1.00 7.39
N ILE A 188 -16.79 1.72 6.45
CA ILE A 188 -18.24 1.69 6.22
C ILE A 188 -18.73 0.26 5.92
N THR A 189 -17.98 -0.48 5.10
CA THR A 189 -18.29 -1.88 4.78
C THR A 189 -18.34 -2.77 6.03
N SER A 190 -17.50 -2.48 7.03
CA SER A 190 -17.43 -3.24 8.28
C SER A 190 -18.47 -2.87 9.34
N GLN A 191 -19.20 -1.77 9.17
CA GLN A 191 -20.23 -1.32 10.12
C GLN A 191 -21.46 -2.24 10.12
N THR A 192 -22.35 -2.12 11.10
CA THR A 192 -23.61 -2.89 11.20
C THR A 192 -24.84 -2.18 10.63
N SER A 193 -24.65 -1.05 9.94
CA SER A 193 -25.71 -0.25 9.31
C SER A 193 -26.43 -0.97 8.17
N LYS A 194 -27.59 -0.44 7.76
CA LYS A 194 -28.38 -0.99 6.65
C LYS A 194 -27.59 -0.93 5.34
N PHE A 195 -27.82 -1.91 4.47
CA PHE A 195 -27.14 -2.04 3.18
C PHE A 195 -27.19 -0.75 2.34
N ASN A 196 -28.39 -0.21 2.14
CA ASN A 196 -28.60 1.00 1.33
C ASN A 196 -27.87 2.24 1.89
N GLU A 197 -27.80 2.38 3.21
CA GLU A 197 -27.08 3.48 3.85
C GLU A 197 -25.58 3.37 3.60
N LYS A 198 -25.01 2.16 3.72
CA LYS A 198 -23.60 1.90 3.42
C LYS A 198 -23.28 2.19 1.96
N ALA A 199 -24.09 1.68 1.05
CA ALA A 199 -23.89 1.88 -0.38
C ALA A 199 -23.90 3.37 -0.73
N ALA A 200 -24.85 4.15 -0.22
CA ALA A 200 -24.92 5.58 -0.42
C ALA A 200 -23.68 6.33 0.12
N GLN A 201 -23.22 5.97 1.33
CA GLN A 201 -22.02 6.57 1.93
C GLN A 201 -20.74 6.24 1.15
N ILE A 202 -20.61 5.03 0.62
CA ILE A 202 -19.46 4.65 -0.21
C ILE A 202 -19.53 5.40 -1.56
N LEU A 203 -20.71 5.51 -2.16
CA LEU A 203 -20.90 6.24 -3.42
C LEU A 203 -20.58 7.73 -3.29
N SER A 204 -20.85 8.37 -2.14
CA SER A 204 -20.46 9.78 -1.92
C SER A 204 -18.95 10.00 -1.91
N LEU A 205 -18.15 8.94 -1.71
CA LEU A 205 -16.68 9.00 -1.77
C LEU A 205 -16.12 8.69 -3.17
N SER A 206 -16.98 8.36 -4.14
CA SER A 206 -16.54 7.91 -5.47
C SER A 206 -15.96 9.01 -6.37
N GLU A 207 -16.11 10.28 -5.99
CA GLU A 207 -15.44 11.40 -6.65
C GLU A 207 -13.91 11.34 -6.45
N ASP A 208 -13.47 11.00 -5.24
CA ASP A 208 -12.06 10.87 -4.89
C ASP A 208 -11.48 9.52 -5.35
N PHE A 209 -12.30 8.46 -5.41
CA PHE A 209 -11.86 7.13 -5.87
C PHE A 209 -12.95 6.41 -6.68
N PRO A 210 -12.92 6.48 -8.04
CA PRO A 210 -13.97 5.92 -8.91
C PRO A 210 -14.25 4.43 -8.74
N LEU A 211 -13.22 3.63 -8.44
CA LEU A 211 -13.35 2.18 -8.22
C LEU A 211 -14.24 1.82 -7.02
N LEU A 212 -14.61 2.79 -6.16
CA LEU A 212 -15.63 2.55 -5.14
C LEU A 212 -16.99 2.18 -5.72
N LYS A 213 -17.33 2.64 -6.94
CA LYS A 213 -18.56 2.21 -7.63
C LYS A 213 -18.55 0.71 -7.93
N ARG A 214 -17.38 0.18 -8.33
CA ARG A 214 -17.17 -1.27 -8.47
C ARG A 214 -17.32 -1.98 -7.13
N MET A 215 -16.75 -1.43 -6.06
CA MET A 215 -16.88 -2.01 -4.73
C MET A 215 -18.35 -2.12 -4.30
N VAL A 216 -19.16 -1.10 -4.59
CA VAL A 216 -20.61 -1.15 -4.33
C VAL A 216 -21.30 -2.19 -5.21
N LEU A 217 -20.98 -2.26 -6.52
CA LEU A 217 -21.50 -3.31 -7.40
C LEU A 217 -21.22 -4.73 -6.86
N GLU A 218 -20.00 -4.98 -6.39
CA GLU A 218 -19.61 -6.26 -5.77
C GLU A 218 -20.47 -6.57 -4.53
N GLN A 219 -20.84 -5.56 -3.74
CA GLN A 219 -21.72 -5.73 -2.58
C GLN A 219 -23.16 -6.03 -2.99
N PHE A 220 -23.72 -5.34 -3.99
CA PHE A 220 -25.05 -5.63 -4.50
C PHE A 220 -25.16 -7.08 -4.99
N ILE A 221 -24.17 -7.55 -5.74
CA ILE A 221 -24.13 -8.93 -6.23
C ILE A 221 -24.02 -9.91 -5.07
N ARG A 222 -23.13 -9.65 -4.10
CA ARG A 222 -22.95 -10.53 -2.93
C ARG A 222 -24.22 -10.67 -2.10
N HIS A 223 -25.02 -9.61 -2.00
CA HIS A 223 -26.26 -9.58 -1.23
C HIS A 223 -27.52 -9.88 -2.06
N ASN A 224 -27.38 -10.15 -3.36
CA ASN A 224 -28.47 -10.37 -4.30
C ASN A 224 -29.49 -9.21 -4.33
N GLU A 225 -29.00 -7.98 -4.24
CA GLU A 225 -29.80 -6.76 -4.26
C GLU A 225 -30.07 -6.31 -5.71
N PRO A 226 -31.25 -5.72 -6.00
CA PRO A 226 -31.61 -5.31 -7.35
C PRO A 226 -30.71 -4.17 -7.84
N LEU A 227 -30.18 -4.30 -9.06
CA LEU A 227 -29.21 -3.36 -9.63
C LEU A 227 -29.84 -2.09 -10.22
N ASP A 228 -31.18 -2.00 -10.26
CA ASP A 228 -31.91 -0.89 -10.89
C ASP A 228 -31.64 0.48 -10.25
N SER A 229 -31.32 0.51 -8.95
CA SER A 229 -31.03 1.72 -8.18
C SER A 229 -29.55 2.07 -8.12
N LEU A 230 -28.67 1.24 -8.68
CA LEU A 230 -27.23 1.39 -8.57
C LEU A 230 -26.69 2.36 -9.63
N THR A 231 -25.93 3.35 -9.19
CA THR A 231 -25.05 4.12 -10.09
C THR A 231 -23.93 3.21 -10.58
N MET A 232 -24.07 2.71 -11.81
CA MET A 232 -23.13 1.75 -12.39
C MET A 232 -21.71 2.33 -12.50
N PRO A 233 -20.66 1.53 -12.22
CA PRO A 233 -19.29 1.86 -12.57
C PRO A 233 -19.10 1.94 -14.09
N ARG A 234 -17.96 2.50 -14.51
CA ARG A 234 -17.60 2.49 -15.93
C ARG A 234 -17.36 1.06 -16.41
N LEU A 235 -17.64 0.77 -17.68
CA LEU A 235 -17.53 -0.59 -18.18
C LEU A 235 -16.10 -1.15 -18.06
N ASP A 236 -15.08 -0.33 -18.32
CA ASP A 236 -13.66 -0.71 -18.18
C ASP A 236 -13.27 -1.14 -16.77
N GLU A 237 -14.02 -0.69 -15.76
CA GLU A 237 -13.81 -1.00 -14.34
C GLU A 237 -14.57 -2.25 -13.87
N CYS A 238 -15.52 -2.76 -14.65
CA CYS A 238 -16.45 -3.82 -14.19
C CYS A 238 -16.85 -4.86 -15.24
N ILE A 239 -16.27 -4.83 -16.44
CA ILE A 239 -16.62 -5.72 -17.55
C ILE A 239 -16.53 -7.21 -17.19
N ASP A 240 -15.56 -7.59 -16.36
CA ASP A 240 -15.35 -8.94 -15.83
C ASP A 240 -16.52 -9.44 -14.96
N ILE A 241 -17.13 -8.53 -14.21
CA ILE A 241 -18.31 -8.81 -13.39
C ILE A 241 -19.54 -8.84 -14.29
N VAL A 242 -19.75 -7.77 -15.05
CA VAL A 242 -20.99 -7.52 -15.78
C VAL A 242 -21.19 -8.51 -16.93
N PHE A 243 -20.11 -8.96 -17.59
CA PHE A 243 -20.19 -9.97 -18.63
C PHE A 243 -20.82 -11.29 -18.14
N ARG A 244 -20.56 -11.66 -16.89
CA ARG A 244 -21.03 -12.90 -16.24
C ARG A 244 -22.45 -12.80 -15.67
N LEU A 245 -23.08 -11.63 -15.72
CA LEU A 245 -24.46 -11.49 -15.26
C LEU A 245 -25.42 -11.97 -16.36
N ASP A 246 -26.30 -12.91 -16.00
CA ASP A 246 -27.31 -13.52 -16.89
C ASP A 246 -28.52 -12.61 -17.10
N ASN A 247 -28.88 -11.80 -16.11
CA ASN A 247 -30.03 -10.92 -16.17
C ASN A 247 -29.66 -9.56 -16.77
N LEU A 248 -30.37 -9.24 -17.86
CA LEU A 248 -30.36 -7.99 -18.62
C LEU A 248 -30.54 -6.79 -17.70
N LEU A 249 -29.43 -6.27 -17.23
CA LEU A 249 -29.33 -4.95 -16.66
C LEU A 249 -29.99 -3.96 -17.63
N ASN A 250 -30.95 -3.19 -17.14
CA ASN A 250 -31.63 -2.15 -17.93
C ASN A 250 -30.69 -0.94 -18.11
N LEU A 251 -29.64 -1.12 -18.92
CA LEU A 251 -28.52 -0.18 -19.00
C LEU A 251 -28.79 0.85 -20.08
N LYS A 252 -29.17 2.05 -19.64
CA LYS A 252 -29.30 3.22 -20.52
C LYS A 252 -27.97 3.69 -21.12
N ASN A 253 -26.84 3.27 -20.53
CA ASN A 253 -25.50 3.72 -20.91
C ASN A 253 -24.98 2.99 -22.17
N ALA A 254 -24.41 3.77 -23.10
CA ALA A 254 -23.92 3.31 -24.41
C ALA A 254 -22.84 2.22 -24.33
N ASP A 255 -21.90 2.31 -23.38
CA ASP A 255 -20.81 1.31 -23.28
C ASP A 255 -21.37 -0.10 -23.02
N PHE A 256 -22.40 -0.18 -22.19
CA PHE A 256 -23.05 -1.44 -21.89
C PHE A 256 -23.91 -1.96 -23.03
N LYS A 257 -24.41 -1.08 -23.90
CA LYS A 257 -25.08 -1.50 -25.14
C LYS A 257 -24.12 -2.21 -26.08
N GLU A 258 -22.87 -1.77 -26.16
CA GLU A 258 -21.84 -2.48 -26.94
C GLU A 258 -21.59 -3.90 -26.40
N LEU A 259 -21.53 -4.05 -25.07
CA LEU A 259 -21.43 -5.37 -24.43
C LEU A 259 -22.65 -6.25 -24.72
N LEU A 260 -23.86 -5.69 -24.65
CA LEU A 260 -25.10 -6.41 -24.99
C LEU A 260 -25.13 -6.81 -26.47
N GLY A 261 -24.67 -5.93 -27.35
CA GLY A 261 -24.51 -6.19 -28.77
C GLY A 261 -23.53 -7.33 -29.05
N ALA A 262 -22.44 -7.41 -28.29
CA ALA A 262 -21.46 -8.49 -28.37
C ALA A 262 -21.99 -9.84 -27.83
N LYS A 263 -22.91 -9.81 -26.85
CA LYS A 263 -23.64 -11.00 -26.35
C LYS A 263 -24.82 -11.41 -27.24
N GLY A 264 -25.12 -10.66 -28.32
CA GLY A 264 -26.30 -10.91 -29.18
C GLY A 264 -27.64 -10.51 -28.54
N LEU A 265 -27.61 -9.74 -27.45
CA LEU A 265 -28.78 -9.27 -26.70
C LEU A 265 -29.30 -7.91 -27.19
N SER A 266 -28.54 -7.22 -28.03
CA SER A 266 -28.92 -5.97 -28.69
C SER A 266 -28.45 -5.95 -30.15
N ASN A 267 -29.05 -5.08 -30.96
CA ASN A 267 -28.62 -4.82 -32.33
C ASN A 267 -27.40 -3.88 -32.42
N ASP A 268 -26.90 -3.38 -31.30
CA ASP A 268 -25.74 -2.49 -31.27
C ASP A 268 -24.47 -3.21 -31.77
N GLU A 269 -23.62 -2.47 -32.49
CA GLU A 269 -22.33 -2.96 -32.95
C GLU A 269 -21.21 -2.49 -32.01
N PRO A 270 -20.45 -3.42 -31.39
CA PRO A 270 -19.35 -3.06 -30.51
C PRO A 270 -18.19 -2.43 -31.28
N LYS A 271 -17.62 -1.36 -30.73
CA LYS A 271 -16.42 -0.70 -31.29
C LYS A 271 -15.13 -1.27 -30.72
N ASP A 272 -15.18 -1.74 -29.48
CA ASP A 272 -14.05 -2.44 -28.87
C ASP A 272 -13.67 -3.68 -29.68
N PHE A 273 -12.37 -3.83 -29.97
CA PHE A 273 -11.86 -4.90 -30.82
C PHE A 273 -12.21 -6.30 -30.29
N ASN A 274 -12.10 -6.52 -28.97
CA ASN A 274 -12.37 -7.83 -28.38
C ASN A 274 -13.86 -8.13 -28.35
N LEU A 275 -14.71 -7.12 -28.10
CA LEU A 275 -16.17 -7.28 -28.17
C LEU A 275 -16.65 -7.54 -29.60
N ALA A 276 -16.10 -6.85 -30.60
CA ALA A 276 -16.39 -7.09 -32.02
C ALA A 276 -15.93 -8.48 -32.47
N LEU A 277 -14.75 -8.91 -32.02
CA LEU A 277 -14.24 -10.25 -32.29
C LEU A 277 -15.11 -11.34 -31.64
N LEU A 278 -15.56 -11.12 -30.40
CA LEU A 278 -16.50 -12.01 -29.71
C LEU A 278 -17.80 -12.17 -30.51
N LYS A 279 -18.40 -11.06 -30.93
CA LYS A 279 -19.63 -11.05 -31.74
C LYS A 279 -19.43 -11.85 -33.04
N ALA A 280 -18.40 -11.49 -33.81
CA ALA A 280 -18.10 -12.14 -35.09
C ALA A 280 -17.82 -13.64 -34.96
N ALA A 281 -17.22 -14.08 -33.85
CA ALA A 281 -16.97 -15.49 -33.57
C ALA A 281 -18.27 -16.24 -33.25
N ASN A 282 -19.16 -15.64 -32.45
CA ASN A 282 -20.43 -16.24 -32.05
C ASN A 282 -21.47 -16.23 -33.17
N ASP A 283 -21.48 -15.21 -34.04
CA ASP A 283 -22.29 -15.18 -35.27
C ASP A 283 -21.95 -16.35 -36.22
N ARG A 284 -20.72 -16.90 -36.10
CA ARG A 284 -20.25 -18.09 -36.82
C ARG A 284 -20.33 -19.38 -36.00
N SER A 285 -21.01 -19.35 -34.85
CA SER A 285 -21.16 -20.49 -33.94
C SER A 285 -19.84 -21.12 -33.48
N LEU A 286 -18.79 -20.32 -33.30
CA LEU A 286 -17.47 -20.80 -32.85
C LEU A 286 -17.39 -21.07 -31.33
N GLY A 287 -18.46 -20.75 -30.57
CA GLY A 287 -18.49 -20.89 -29.12
C GLY A 287 -17.39 -20.07 -28.46
N ALA A 288 -17.39 -18.76 -28.65
CA ALA A 288 -16.39 -17.86 -28.06
C ALA A 288 -16.94 -17.22 -26.78
N THR A 289 -16.06 -17.08 -25.80
CA THR A 289 -16.31 -16.40 -24.51
C THR A 289 -15.19 -15.40 -24.21
N LEU A 290 -15.32 -14.66 -23.12
CA LEU A 290 -14.29 -13.74 -22.63
C LEU A 290 -13.58 -14.31 -21.41
N SER A 291 -12.26 -14.28 -21.45
CA SER A 291 -11.40 -14.41 -20.29
C SER A 291 -10.80 -13.06 -19.90
N PHE A 292 -10.47 -12.91 -18.63
CA PHE A 292 -10.01 -11.65 -18.06
C PHE A 292 -8.67 -11.84 -17.35
N SER A 293 -7.78 -10.87 -17.54
CA SER A 293 -6.53 -10.77 -16.78
C SER A 293 -6.38 -9.35 -16.24
N TYR A 294 -5.73 -9.21 -15.08
CA TYR A 294 -5.66 -7.94 -14.36
C TYR A 294 -4.23 -7.48 -14.30
N PHE A 295 -3.94 -6.33 -14.91
CA PHE A 295 -2.59 -5.83 -15.03
C PHE A 295 -2.40 -4.57 -14.20
N CYS A 296 -1.26 -4.45 -13.51
CA CYS A 296 -0.91 -3.23 -12.79
C CYS A 296 -0.22 -2.22 -13.72
N THR A 297 -0.82 -1.04 -13.89
CA THR A 297 -0.28 0.05 -14.71
C THR A 297 1.05 0.60 -14.20
N GLU A 298 1.36 0.44 -12.91
CA GLU A 298 2.62 0.90 -12.32
C GLU A 298 3.75 -0.14 -12.45
N CYS A 299 3.58 -1.32 -11.84
CA CYS A 299 4.65 -2.33 -11.79
C CYS A 299 4.66 -3.31 -12.97
N LYS A 300 3.67 -3.22 -13.86
CA LYS A 300 3.55 -4.02 -15.08
C LYS A 300 3.37 -5.53 -14.85
N THR A 301 3.06 -5.94 -13.62
CA THR A 301 2.74 -7.34 -13.29
C THR A 301 1.29 -7.65 -13.60
N SER A 302 1.04 -8.82 -14.20
CA SER A 302 -0.29 -9.38 -14.43
C SER A 302 -0.71 -10.33 -13.30
N TYR A 303 -1.99 -10.35 -13.00
CA TYR A 303 -2.62 -11.14 -11.94
C TYR A 303 -3.87 -11.85 -12.48
N PRO A 304 -4.21 -13.03 -11.93
CA PRO A 304 -5.40 -13.77 -12.30
C PRO A 304 -6.69 -13.22 -11.65
N LEU A 305 -6.56 -12.35 -10.64
CA LEU A 305 -7.68 -11.80 -9.87
C LEU A 305 -7.63 -10.28 -9.81
N PHE A 306 -8.82 -9.66 -9.74
CA PHE A 306 -8.96 -8.22 -9.56
C PHE A 306 -8.33 -7.76 -8.24
N PHE A 307 -7.78 -6.55 -8.22
CA PHE A 307 -7.25 -5.92 -7.02
C PHE A 307 -7.53 -4.42 -7.00
N TYR A 308 -7.93 -3.89 -5.84
CA TYR A 308 -7.95 -2.44 -5.61
C TYR A 308 -6.53 -1.91 -5.39
N ARG A 309 -5.72 -2.67 -4.63
CA ARG A 309 -4.32 -2.36 -4.34
C ARG A 309 -3.40 -3.45 -4.89
N CYS A 310 -2.43 -3.06 -5.70
CA CYS A 310 -1.53 -4.01 -6.36
C CYS A 310 -0.76 -4.88 -5.33
N PRO A 311 -0.81 -6.22 -5.43
CA PRO A 311 -0.10 -7.10 -4.51
C PRO A 311 1.42 -6.91 -4.50
N SER A 312 2.04 -6.53 -5.62
CA SER A 312 3.50 -6.38 -5.73
C SER A 312 4.02 -4.99 -5.34
N CYS A 313 3.39 -3.91 -5.81
CA CYS A 313 3.88 -2.54 -5.57
C CYS A 313 3.04 -1.73 -4.59
N ALA A 314 1.93 -2.29 -4.09
CA ALA A 314 1.02 -1.63 -3.18
C ALA A 314 0.36 -0.33 -3.70
N ARG A 315 0.41 -0.02 -5.00
CA ARG A 315 -0.32 1.14 -5.55
C ARG A 315 -1.83 0.86 -5.59
N LEU A 316 -2.60 1.78 -5.03
CA LEU A 316 -4.07 1.79 -5.11
C LEU A 316 -4.53 2.25 -6.51
N GLY A 317 -5.59 1.61 -7.03
CA GLY A 317 -6.24 2.02 -8.29
C GLY A 317 -5.42 1.79 -9.55
N SER A 318 -4.35 1.00 -9.48
CA SER A 318 -3.47 0.73 -10.62
C SER A 318 -3.92 -0.42 -11.52
N VAL A 319 -5.10 -0.98 -11.28
CA VAL A 319 -5.61 -2.14 -12.02
C VAL A 319 -6.16 -1.73 -13.39
N LYS A 320 -5.82 -2.49 -14.41
CA LYS A 320 -6.47 -2.46 -15.73
C LYS A 320 -6.97 -3.86 -16.07
N ILE A 321 -8.23 -3.97 -16.46
CA ILE A 321 -8.84 -5.21 -16.91
C ILE A 321 -8.51 -5.40 -18.39
N LEU A 322 -7.87 -6.52 -18.72
CA LEU A 322 -7.60 -6.92 -20.09
C LEU A 322 -8.56 -8.04 -20.46
N THR A 323 -9.31 -7.82 -21.54
CA THR A 323 -10.23 -8.79 -22.13
C THR A 323 -9.51 -9.62 -23.19
N HIS A 324 -9.78 -10.93 -23.20
CA HIS A 324 -9.26 -11.84 -24.21
C HIS A 324 -10.40 -12.73 -24.70
N VAL A 325 -10.55 -12.82 -26.02
CA VAL A 325 -11.51 -13.75 -26.62
C VAL A 325 -10.91 -15.15 -26.61
N THR A 326 -11.59 -16.09 -25.96
CA THR A 326 -11.18 -17.48 -25.84
C THR A 326 -12.29 -18.41 -26.30
N LYS A 327 -11.95 -19.64 -26.69
CA LYS A 327 -12.96 -20.66 -26.93
C LYS A 327 -13.64 -21.00 -25.59
N ASP A 328 -14.96 -21.06 -25.61
CA ASP A 328 -15.75 -21.61 -24.53
C ASP A 328 -15.44 -23.09 -24.44
N THR A 329 -14.61 -23.43 -23.46
CA THR A 329 -14.32 -24.81 -23.11
C THR A 329 -15.16 -25.04 -21.86
N SER A 330 -16.38 -25.54 -22.06
CA SER A 330 -17.17 -26.05 -20.94
C SER A 330 -16.28 -27.06 -20.19
N GLU A 331 -16.41 -27.14 -18.86
CA GLU A 331 -15.61 -28.07 -18.02
C GLU A 331 -15.69 -29.55 -18.49
N GLU A 332 -16.64 -29.88 -19.37
CA GLU A 332 -16.78 -31.18 -20.05
C GLU A 332 -15.63 -31.50 -21.04
N ASP A 333 -14.92 -30.49 -21.55
CA ASP A 333 -13.86 -30.63 -22.58
C ASP A 333 -12.43 -30.65 -22.01
N MET A 334 -12.23 -30.63 -20.69
CA MET A 334 -10.90 -30.75 -20.09
C MET A 334 -10.50 -32.22 -19.95
N PRO A 335 -9.47 -32.71 -20.69
CA PRO A 335 -8.91 -34.02 -20.44
C PRO A 335 -8.18 -33.97 -19.08
N PHE A 336 -8.73 -34.68 -18.09
CA PHE A 336 -8.03 -34.99 -16.85
C PHE A 336 -6.81 -35.88 -17.09
#